data_AF-A0A1P8AZ27-F1
#
_entry.id   AF-A0A1P8AZ27-F1
#
_cell.length_a   1.000
_cell.length_b   1.000
_cell.length_c   1.000
_cell.angle_alpha   90.00
_cell.angle_beta   90.00
_cell.angle_gamma   90.00
#
_symmetry.space_group_name_H-M   'P 1'
#
loop_
_entity.id
_entity.type
_entity.pdbx_description
1 polymer ?
#
loop_
_entity_poly.entity_id
_entity_poly.type
_entity_poly.pdbx_seq_one_letter_code
_entity_poly.pdbx_strand_id
1 'polypeptide(L)'
;MSKASDAVREPLVDKNMAGSKPDQPWMVYLSTFVAVCGSFAFGSCAGYSSPAQAAIRNDLSLTIAEFSLFGSLLTFGAMIGAITSGPIADLVGRKGAMRVSSAFCVVGWLAIIFAKGVVALDLGRLATGYGMGAFSYVVPIFIAEIAPKTFRGALTTLNQILICTGVSVSFIIGTLVTWRVLALIGIIPCAASFLGLFFIPESPRWLAKVGRDTEFEAALRKLRGKKADISEEAAEIQDYIETLERLPKAKMLDLFQRRYIRSVLIAFGLMVFQQFGGINGICFYTSSIFEQAGFPTRLGMIIYAVLQVVITALNAPIVDRAGRKPLLLVNKMSLEKILTGNKLTPRSCGRFLQQG
;
A
#
# COMPACT_ATOMS: atom_id res chain seq x y z
N MET A 1 -31.93 40.96 -40.51
CA MET A 1 -31.96 40.25 -41.81
C MET A 1 -30.52 40.00 -42.20
N SER A 2 -29.97 38.81 -41.89
CA SER A 2 -29.75 37.66 -42.81
C SER A 2 -28.43 37.81 -43.60
N LYS A 3 -27.34 37.10 -43.21
CA LYS A 3 -26.77 35.84 -43.82
C LYS A 3 -26.46 36.00 -45.32
N ALA A 4 -25.33 35.60 -45.92
CA ALA A 4 -24.29 34.60 -45.65
C ALA A 4 -23.02 34.99 -46.46
N SER A 5 -21.79 34.59 -46.13
CA SER A 5 -21.18 33.36 -46.66
C SER A 5 -19.71 33.32 -46.22
N ASP A 6 -19.33 32.36 -45.38
CA ASP A 6 -17.95 31.86 -45.31
C ASP A 6 -18.02 30.38 -44.96
N ALA A 7 -17.89 29.54 -45.98
CA ALA A 7 -17.86 28.10 -45.88
C ALA A 7 -16.46 27.67 -45.41
N VAL A 8 -16.29 27.53 -44.11
CA VAL A 8 -15.14 26.88 -43.49
C VAL A 8 -15.22 25.38 -43.79
N ARG A 9 -14.18 24.85 -44.44
CA ARG A 9 -13.95 23.42 -44.68
C ARG A 9 -14.07 22.63 -43.37
N GLU A 10 -15.08 21.77 -43.28
CA GLU A 10 -15.15 20.73 -42.25
C GLU A 10 -14.05 19.68 -42.49
N PRO A 11 -13.33 19.21 -41.45
CA PRO A 11 -12.50 18.02 -41.58
C PRO A 11 -13.40 16.78 -41.61
N LEU A 12 -13.12 15.89 -42.56
CA LEU A 12 -13.71 14.57 -42.74
C LEU A 12 -13.43 13.69 -41.50
N VAL A 13 -14.24 13.85 -40.46
CA VAL A 13 -14.32 12.87 -39.37
C VAL A 13 -15.30 11.80 -39.81
N ASP A 14 -14.76 10.64 -40.16
CA ASP A 14 -15.49 9.43 -40.49
C ASP A 14 -16.61 9.16 -39.47
N LYS A 15 -17.85 9.29 -39.94
CA LYS A 15 -19.09 9.02 -39.20
C LYS A 15 -19.37 7.52 -38.98
N ASN A 16 -18.35 6.66 -39.01
CA ASN A 16 -18.50 5.20 -38.99
C ASN A 16 -17.97 4.49 -37.72
N MET A 17 -17.68 5.19 -36.62
CA MET A 17 -17.40 4.55 -35.32
C MET A 17 -18.56 4.63 -34.31
N ALA A 18 -19.80 4.63 -34.80
CA ALA A 18 -20.96 4.35 -33.95
C ALA A 18 -21.07 2.82 -33.76
N GLY A 19 -20.42 2.26 -32.73
CA GLY A 19 -20.73 0.87 -32.34
C GLY A 19 -19.70 0.02 -31.59
N SER A 20 -18.73 0.57 -30.86
CA SER A 20 -18.04 -0.24 -29.84
C SER A 20 -18.31 0.33 -28.46
N LYS A 21 -19.07 -0.42 -27.65
CA LYS A 21 -19.10 -0.20 -26.20
C LYS A 21 -17.63 -0.22 -25.73
N PRO A 22 -17.15 0.74 -24.94
CA PRO A 22 -15.81 0.66 -24.38
C PRO A 22 -15.71 -0.68 -23.65
N ASP A 23 -14.81 -1.55 -24.10
CA ASP A 23 -14.52 -2.82 -23.43
C ASP A 23 -14.22 -2.46 -21.96
N GLN A 24 -15.10 -2.87 -21.04
CA GLN A 24 -14.94 -2.54 -19.63
C GLN A 24 -13.56 -3.01 -19.18
N PRO A 25 -12.81 -2.21 -18.39
CA PRO A 25 -11.44 -2.55 -17.97
C PRO A 25 -11.45 -3.60 -16.84
N TRP A 26 -12.21 -4.69 -17.02
CA TRP A 26 -12.38 -5.78 -16.07
C TRP A 26 -11.03 -6.38 -15.66
N MET A 27 -10.06 -6.42 -16.59
CA MET A 27 -8.70 -6.89 -16.30
C MET A 27 -7.95 -5.94 -15.36
N VAL A 28 -8.18 -4.62 -15.46
CA VAL A 28 -7.59 -3.64 -14.53
C VAL A 28 -8.19 -3.82 -13.14
N TYR A 29 -9.51 -4.03 -13.05
CA TYR A 29 -10.17 -4.31 -11.78
C TYR A 29 -9.70 -5.63 -11.18
N LEU A 30 -9.59 -6.71 -11.97
CA LEU A 30 -9.07 -7.99 -11.50
C LEU A 30 -7.60 -7.88 -11.05
N SER A 31 -6.75 -7.22 -11.85
CA SER A 31 -5.34 -7.03 -11.51
C SER A 31 -5.17 -6.19 -10.25
N THR A 32 -6.00 -5.15 -10.10
CA THR A 32 -6.03 -4.34 -8.88
C THR A 32 -6.54 -5.15 -7.70
N PHE A 33 -7.61 -5.94 -7.86
CA PHE A 33 -8.16 -6.80 -6.81
C PHE A 33 -7.11 -7.78 -6.27
N VAL A 34 -6.42 -8.49 -7.18
CA VAL A 34 -5.32 -9.39 -6.81
C VAL A 34 -4.20 -8.63 -6.10
N ALA A 35 -3.84 -7.44 -6.59
CA ALA A 35 -2.79 -6.64 -5.97
C ALA A 35 -3.16 -6.17 -4.55
N VAL A 36 -4.40 -5.71 -4.36
CA VAL A 36 -4.86 -5.25 -3.04
C VAL A 36 -5.09 -6.39 -2.04
N CYS A 37 -5.19 -7.66 -2.48
CA CYS A 37 -5.08 -8.81 -1.57
C CYS A 37 -3.73 -8.83 -0.85
N GLY A 38 -2.65 -8.41 -1.51
CA GLY A 38 -1.34 -8.21 -0.87
C GLY A 38 -1.36 -7.10 0.20
N SER A 39 -2.10 -6.02 -0.05
CA SER A 39 -2.31 -4.92 0.91
C SER A 39 -3.15 -5.36 2.11
N PHE A 40 -4.16 -6.19 1.86
CA PHE A 40 -4.94 -6.80 2.94
C PHE A 40 -4.09 -7.76 3.77
N ALA A 41 -3.22 -8.54 3.13
CA ALA A 41 -2.25 -9.39 3.81
C ALA A 41 -1.28 -8.57 4.68
N PHE A 42 -0.77 -7.44 4.16
CA PHE A 42 0.01 -6.48 4.94
C PHE A 42 -0.75 -6.05 6.20
N GLY A 43 -2.00 -5.62 6.04
CA GLY A 43 -2.83 -5.19 7.16
C GLY A 43 -3.07 -6.31 8.17
N SER A 44 -3.27 -7.53 7.68
CA SER A 44 -3.50 -8.70 8.53
C SER A 44 -2.27 -9.07 9.34
N CYS A 45 -1.09 -9.02 8.72
CA CYS A 45 0.18 -9.20 9.43
C CYS A 45 0.35 -8.16 10.54
N ALA A 46 0.08 -6.88 10.27
CA ALA A 46 0.20 -5.83 11.27
C ALA A 46 -0.83 -5.99 12.41
N GLY A 47 -2.09 -6.30 12.08
CA GLY A 47 -3.17 -6.44 13.06
C GLY A 47 -3.13 -7.72 13.90
N TYR A 48 -2.35 -8.73 13.52
CA TYR A 48 -2.28 -10.02 14.20
C TYR A 48 -1.75 -9.96 15.65
N SER A 49 -0.73 -9.13 15.90
CA SER A 49 0.00 -9.14 17.18
C SER A 49 -0.90 -8.81 18.39
N SER A 50 -1.76 -7.80 18.26
CA SER A 50 -2.55 -7.28 19.38
C SER A 50 -3.54 -8.31 19.97
N PRO A 51 -4.47 -8.89 19.20
CA PRO A 51 -5.40 -9.89 19.74
C PRO A 51 -4.70 -11.20 20.15
N ALA A 52 -3.58 -11.54 19.51
CA ALA A 52 -2.85 -12.77 19.80
C ALA A 52 -1.96 -12.67 21.05
N GLN A 53 -1.65 -11.46 21.55
CA GLN A 53 -0.67 -11.22 22.61
C GLN A 53 -0.92 -12.04 23.87
N ALA A 54 -2.10 -11.90 24.49
CA ALA A 54 -2.42 -12.58 25.74
C ALA A 54 -2.43 -14.11 25.55
N ALA A 55 -2.99 -14.59 24.44
CA ALA A 55 -3.09 -16.02 24.15
C ALA A 55 -1.73 -16.68 23.92
N ILE A 56 -0.84 -16.06 23.13
CA ILE A 56 0.51 -16.59 22.87
C ILE A 56 1.32 -16.60 24.17
N ARG A 57 1.24 -15.53 24.98
CA ARG A 57 1.99 -15.46 26.24
C ARG A 57 1.55 -16.51 27.25
N ASN A 58 0.25 -16.82 27.32
CA ASN A 58 -0.26 -17.85 28.22
C ASN A 58 0.06 -19.27 27.72
N ASP A 59 -0.03 -19.52 26.41
CA ASP A 59 0.18 -20.85 25.80
C ASP A 59 1.65 -21.27 25.76
N LEU A 60 2.57 -20.31 25.50
CA LEU A 60 4.01 -20.56 25.42
C LEU A 60 4.79 -20.04 26.63
N SER A 61 4.11 -19.55 27.66
CA SER A 61 4.72 -18.97 28.88
C SER A 61 5.76 -17.86 28.59
N LEU A 62 5.50 -17.04 27.56
CA LEU A 62 6.43 -16.00 27.13
C LEU A 62 6.46 -14.79 28.06
N THR A 63 7.67 -14.28 28.28
CA THR A 63 7.92 -13.00 28.94
C THR A 63 7.44 -11.83 28.08
N ILE A 64 7.27 -10.65 28.70
CA ILE A 64 6.95 -9.41 27.97
C ILE A 64 8.05 -9.09 26.96
N ALA A 65 9.31 -9.31 27.33
CA ALA A 65 10.47 -9.03 26.50
C ALA A 65 10.49 -9.89 25.22
N GLU A 66 10.21 -11.20 25.33
CA GLU A 66 10.13 -12.10 24.18
C GLU A 66 8.98 -11.73 23.24
N PHE A 67 7.79 -11.39 23.78
CA PHE A 67 6.69 -10.92 22.94
C PHE A 67 7.02 -9.58 22.26
N SER A 68 7.75 -8.71 22.95
CA SER A 68 8.16 -7.42 22.40
C SER A 68 9.16 -7.62 21.26
N LEU A 69 10.08 -8.58 21.40
CA LEU A 69 10.98 -9.01 20.33
C LEU A 69 10.20 -9.56 19.14
N PHE A 70 9.21 -10.42 19.37
CA PHE A 70 8.31 -10.92 18.32
C PHE A 70 7.65 -9.76 17.55
N GLY A 71 7.11 -8.75 18.25
CA GLY A 71 6.53 -7.55 17.62
C GLY A 71 7.56 -6.76 16.79
N SER A 72 8.76 -6.55 17.31
CA SER A 72 9.85 -5.81 16.66
C SER A 72 10.45 -6.56 15.46
N LEU A 73 10.46 -7.89 15.46
CA LEU A 73 10.95 -8.67 14.33
C LEU A 73 10.11 -8.49 13.07
N LEU A 74 8.81 -8.17 13.22
CA LEU A 74 7.96 -7.81 12.08
C LEU A 74 8.48 -6.54 11.39
N THR A 75 8.79 -5.49 12.16
CA THR A 75 9.25 -4.22 11.60
C THR A 75 10.67 -4.34 11.04
N PHE A 76 11.53 -5.12 11.70
CA PHE A 76 12.87 -5.43 11.18
C PHE A 76 12.80 -6.23 9.87
N GLY A 77 11.94 -7.24 9.79
CA GLY A 77 11.68 -7.97 8.54
C GLY A 77 11.17 -7.04 7.45
N ALA A 78 10.25 -6.13 7.78
CA ALA A 78 9.71 -5.15 6.83
C ALA A 78 10.76 -4.18 6.30
N MET A 79 11.73 -3.78 7.12
CA MET A 79 12.87 -2.98 6.68
C MET A 79 13.69 -3.71 5.61
N ILE A 80 14.01 -4.98 5.84
CA ILE A 80 14.75 -5.81 4.86
C ILE A 80 13.91 -5.98 3.58
N GLY A 81 12.62 -6.26 3.73
CA GLY A 81 11.67 -6.38 2.61
C GLY A 81 11.62 -5.11 1.76
N ALA A 82 11.51 -3.95 2.38
CA ALA A 82 11.43 -2.66 1.69
C ALA A 82 12.74 -2.28 0.97
N ILE A 83 13.90 -2.58 1.55
CA ILE A 83 15.20 -2.31 0.92
C ILE A 83 15.41 -3.22 -0.30
N THR A 84 15.06 -4.50 -0.16
CA THR A 84 15.27 -5.50 -1.22
C THR A 84 14.20 -5.47 -2.31
N SER A 85 13.00 -4.97 -2.03
CA SER A 85 11.88 -4.99 -2.99
C SER A 85 12.11 -4.16 -4.24
N GLY A 86 12.86 -3.05 -4.15
CA GLY A 86 13.18 -2.21 -5.31
C GLY A 86 13.99 -2.97 -6.37
N PRO A 87 15.20 -3.43 -6.04
CA PRO A 87 16.01 -4.24 -6.95
C PRO A 87 15.30 -5.50 -7.45
N ILE A 88 14.58 -6.21 -6.58
CA ILE A 88 13.85 -7.42 -6.96
C ILE A 88 12.72 -7.11 -7.96
N ALA A 89 11.96 -6.02 -7.76
CA ALA A 89 10.89 -5.61 -8.67
C ALA A 89 11.41 -5.10 -10.02
N ASP A 90 12.63 -4.60 -10.06
CA ASP A 90 13.29 -4.20 -11.30
C ASP A 90 13.89 -5.40 -12.06
N LEU A 91 14.43 -6.40 -11.37
CA LEU A 91 15.02 -7.60 -11.98
C LEU A 91 13.97 -8.64 -12.42
N VAL A 92 13.04 -8.99 -11.53
CA VAL A 92 12.09 -10.11 -11.72
C VAL A 92 10.70 -9.60 -12.15
N GLY A 93 10.52 -8.28 -12.22
CA GLY A 93 9.23 -7.66 -12.50
C GLY A 93 8.37 -7.48 -11.25
N ARG A 94 7.29 -6.73 -11.39
CA ARG A 94 6.41 -6.36 -10.27
C ARG A 94 5.59 -7.57 -9.82
N LYS A 95 5.03 -8.33 -10.77
CA LYS A 95 4.35 -9.61 -10.51
C LYS A 95 5.30 -10.64 -9.90
N GLY A 96 6.56 -10.67 -10.34
CA GLY A 96 7.61 -11.52 -9.77
C GLY A 96 7.89 -11.20 -8.30
N ALA A 97 8.13 -9.92 -8.00
CA ALA A 97 8.38 -9.47 -6.63
C ALA A 97 7.18 -9.75 -5.69
N MET A 98 5.94 -9.55 -6.16
CA MET A 98 4.75 -9.90 -5.37
C MET A 98 4.65 -11.41 -5.09
N ARG A 99 5.06 -12.28 -6.03
CA ARG A 99 5.07 -13.74 -5.84
C ARG A 99 6.07 -14.14 -4.76
N VAL A 100 7.30 -13.62 -4.83
CA VAL A 100 8.35 -13.87 -3.83
C VAL A 100 7.87 -13.41 -2.45
N SER A 101 7.31 -12.21 -2.36
CA SER A 101 6.78 -11.63 -1.12
C SER A 101 5.64 -12.49 -0.53
N SER A 102 4.72 -12.94 -1.38
CA SER A 102 3.61 -13.80 -0.96
C SER A 102 4.11 -15.16 -0.46
N ALA A 103 5.12 -15.74 -1.10
CA ALA A 103 5.72 -17.01 -0.66
C ALA A 103 6.37 -16.88 0.72
N PHE A 104 7.14 -15.81 0.97
CA PHE A 104 7.71 -15.54 2.30
C PHE A 104 6.62 -15.34 3.37
N CYS A 105 5.53 -14.64 3.04
CA CYS A 105 4.39 -14.52 3.96
C CYS A 105 3.76 -15.87 4.28
N VAL A 106 3.50 -16.72 3.27
CA VAL A 106 2.89 -18.04 3.48
C VAL A 106 3.80 -18.91 4.37
N VAL A 107 5.10 -18.95 4.08
CA VAL A 107 6.08 -19.68 4.91
C VAL A 107 6.11 -19.11 6.33
N GLY A 108 6.09 -17.79 6.49
CA GLY A 108 6.08 -17.14 7.79
C GLY A 108 4.85 -17.48 8.62
N TRP A 109 3.66 -17.49 8.00
CA TRP A 109 2.43 -17.90 8.68
C TRP A 109 2.43 -19.38 9.04
N LEU A 110 2.90 -20.26 8.16
CA LEU A 110 3.05 -21.69 8.46
C LEU A 110 4.00 -21.91 9.64
N ALA A 111 5.12 -21.19 9.69
CA ALA A 111 6.05 -21.24 10.82
C ALA A 111 5.38 -20.79 12.13
N ILE A 112 4.53 -19.75 12.11
CA ILE A 112 3.75 -19.31 13.28
C ILE A 112 2.75 -20.40 13.71
N ILE A 113 2.02 -21.02 12.78
CA ILE A 113 1.00 -22.04 13.10
C ILE A 113 1.62 -23.27 13.77
N PHE A 114 2.76 -23.73 13.26
CA PHE A 114 3.47 -24.89 13.80
C PHE A 114 4.43 -24.54 14.95
N ALA A 115 4.47 -23.28 15.38
CA ALA A 115 5.35 -22.85 16.44
C ALA A 115 5.00 -23.53 17.77
N LYS A 116 5.97 -24.28 18.30
CA LYS A 116 5.98 -24.85 19.65
C LYS A 116 6.96 -24.14 20.59
N GLY A 117 7.66 -23.12 20.10
CA GLY A 117 8.66 -22.36 20.86
C GLY A 117 8.93 -21.00 20.24
N VAL A 118 9.70 -20.18 20.96
CA VAL A 118 9.94 -18.75 20.66
C VAL A 118 10.62 -18.56 19.30
N VAL A 119 11.64 -19.37 19.00
CA VAL A 119 12.44 -19.26 17.77
C VAL A 119 11.59 -19.45 16.51
N ALA A 120 10.65 -20.40 16.51
CA ALA A 120 9.78 -20.64 15.36
C ALA A 120 8.81 -19.48 15.14
N LEU A 121 8.28 -18.91 16.22
CA LEU A 121 7.45 -17.70 16.20
C LEU A 121 8.23 -16.50 15.64
N ASP A 122 9.45 -16.28 16.13
CA ASP A 122 10.33 -15.19 15.73
C ASP A 122 10.75 -15.27 14.26
N LEU A 123 11.15 -16.45 13.79
CA LEU A 123 11.47 -16.68 12.39
C LEU A 123 10.25 -16.50 11.49
N GLY A 124 9.09 -17.01 11.91
CA GLY A 124 7.83 -16.80 11.20
C GLY A 124 7.48 -15.32 11.11
N ARG A 125 7.73 -14.56 12.19
CA ARG A 125 7.43 -13.14 12.24
C ARG A 125 8.36 -12.32 11.37
N LEU A 126 9.65 -12.65 11.35
CA LEU A 126 10.62 -12.07 10.44
C LEU A 126 10.22 -12.31 8.97
N ALA A 127 9.81 -13.53 8.62
CA ALA A 127 9.38 -13.89 7.26
C ALA A 127 8.08 -13.17 6.82
N THR A 128 7.06 -13.12 7.69
CA THR A 128 5.85 -12.31 7.42
C THR A 128 6.16 -10.82 7.34
N GLY A 129 7.12 -10.34 8.13
CA GLY A 129 7.64 -8.96 8.06
C GLY A 129 8.28 -8.65 6.73
N TYR A 130 9.13 -9.55 6.21
CA TYR A 130 9.74 -9.40 4.89
C TYR A 130 8.68 -9.21 3.79
N GLY A 131 7.69 -10.10 3.73
CA GLY A 131 6.62 -9.97 2.73
C GLY A 131 5.78 -8.70 2.92
N MET A 132 5.51 -8.31 4.18
CA MET A 132 4.85 -7.05 4.51
C MET A 132 5.64 -5.84 3.96
N GLY A 133 6.93 -5.77 4.21
CA GLY A 133 7.80 -4.69 3.71
C GLY A 133 7.80 -4.61 2.19
N ALA A 134 7.92 -5.76 1.52
CA ALA A 134 7.94 -5.80 0.06
C ALA A 134 6.58 -5.43 -0.56
N PHE A 135 5.44 -5.84 0.04
CA PHE A 135 4.12 -5.42 -0.43
C PHE A 135 3.92 -3.90 -0.34
N SER A 136 4.47 -3.23 0.69
CA SER A 136 4.32 -1.79 0.88
C SER A 136 4.88 -0.96 -0.28
N TYR A 137 5.85 -1.50 -1.02
CA TYR A 137 6.46 -0.87 -2.19
C TYR A 137 5.83 -1.38 -3.49
N VAL A 138 5.76 -2.71 -3.68
CA VAL A 138 5.45 -3.29 -5.00
C VAL A 138 3.98 -3.10 -5.38
N VAL A 139 3.05 -3.23 -4.43
CA VAL A 139 1.61 -3.12 -4.70
C VAL A 139 1.19 -1.73 -5.21
N PRO A 140 1.50 -0.62 -4.52
CA PRO A 140 1.09 0.70 -5.00
C PRO A 140 1.74 1.07 -6.33
N ILE A 141 2.98 0.62 -6.58
CA ILE A 141 3.66 0.81 -7.87
C ILE A 141 2.95 0.03 -8.96
N PHE A 142 2.69 -1.26 -8.74
CA PHE A 142 1.97 -2.08 -9.70
C PHE A 142 0.62 -1.48 -10.08
N ILE A 143 -0.16 -1.04 -9.08
CA ILE A 143 -1.45 -0.36 -9.29
C ILE A 143 -1.25 0.93 -10.11
N ALA A 144 -0.24 1.75 -9.79
CA ALA A 144 0.03 2.99 -10.50
C ALA A 144 0.45 2.76 -11.97
N GLU A 145 1.15 1.66 -12.26
CA GLU A 145 1.61 1.29 -13.60
C GLU A 145 0.49 0.70 -14.48
N ILE A 146 -0.49 -0.03 -13.91
CA ILE A 146 -1.63 -0.60 -14.67
C ILE A 146 -2.83 0.37 -14.77
N ALA A 147 -2.99 1.28 -13.81
CA ALA A 147 -4.16 2.14 -13.71
C ALA A 147 -4.19 3.22 -14.81
N PRO A 148 -5.37 3.46 -15.43
CA PRO A 148 -5.59 4.61 -16.32
C PRO A 148 -5.33 5.93 -15.58
N LYS A 149 -4.90 6.97 -16.31
CA LYS A 149 -4.63 8.32 -15.77
C LYS A 149 -5.80 8.86 -14.92
N THR A 150 -7.05 8.57 -15.32
CA THR A 150 -8.28 9.02 -14.64
C THR A 150 -8.59 8.32 -13.32
N PHE A 151 -8.28 7.02 -13.18
CA PHE A 151 -8.65 6.22 -12.00
C PHE A 151 -7.46 5.92 -11.07
N ARG A 152 -6.24 6.31 -11.44
CA ARG A 152 -5.02 6.02 -10.67
C ARG A 152 -5.10 6.47 -9.22
N GLY A 153 -5.65 7.66 -8.95
CA GLY A 153 -5.83 8.17 -7.60
C GLY A 153 -6.71 7.24 -6.76
N ALA A 154 -7.92 6.96 -7.23
CA ALA A 154 -8.88 6.08 -6.56
C ALA A 154 -8.32 4.67 -6.29
N LEU A 155 -7.64 4.06 -7.27
CA LEU A 155 -7.06 2.71 -7.10
C LEU A 155 -5.87 2.71 -6.13
N THR A 156 -5.09 3.79 -6.08
CA THR A 156 -4.00 3.94 -5.09
C THR A 156 -4.58 4.13 -3.69
N THR A 157 -5.68 4.87 -3.56
CA THR A 157 -6.37 5.08 -2.30
C THR A 157 -7.03 3.79 -1.79
N LEU A 158 -7.51 2.93 -2.70
CA LEU A 158 -8.00 1.60 -2.36
C LEU A 158 -6.94 0.75 -1.65
N ASN A 159 -5.68 0.80 -2.09
CA ASN A 159 -4.57 0.11 -1.41
C ASN A 159 -4.47 0.50 0.08
N GLN A 160 -4.57 1.78 0.41
CA GLN A 160 -4.52 2.25 1.81
C GLN A 160 -5.73 1.81 2.63
N ILE A 161 -6.93 1.86 2.02
CA ILE A 161 -8.16 1.39 2.68
C ILE A 161 -8.05 -0.10 3.00
N LEU A 162 -7.59 -0.93 2.05
CA LEU A 162 -7.45 -2.37 2.25
C LEU A 162 -6.42 -2.74 3.32
N ILE A 163 -5.35 -1.95 3.48
CA ILE A 163 -4.42 -2.10 4.60
C ILE A 163 -5.17 -1.91 5.93
N CYS A 164 -5.91 -0.81 6.07
CA CYS A 164 -6.67 -0.54 7.29
C CYS A 164 -7.76 -1.60 7.52
N THR A 165 -8.47 -2.03 6.47
CA THR A 165 -9.46 -3.10 6.56
C THR A 165 -8.81 -4.42 7.01
N GLY A 166 -7.62 -4.77 6.52
CA GLY A 166 -6.89 -5.97 6.95
C GLY A 166 -6.53 -5.94 8.44
N VAL A 167 -6.09 -4.79 8.96
CA VAL A 167 -5.85 -4.59 10.39
C VAL A 167 -7.14 -4.78 11.18
N SER A 168 -8.22 -4.11 10.76
CA SER A 168 -9.51 -4.13 11.45
C SER A 168 -10.15 -5.52 11.47
N VAL A 169 -10.10 -6.24 10.35
CA VAL A 169 -10.59 -7.62 10.27
C VAL A 169 -9.79 -8.53 11.21
N SER A 170 -8.46 -8.35 11.27
CA SER A 170 -7.62 -9.14 12.17
C SER A 170 -7.91 -8.86 13.64
N PHE A 171 -8.20 -7.62 14.01
CA PHE A 171 -8.63 -7.27 15.36
C PHE A 171 -9.96 -7.93 15.72
N ILE A 172 -10.96 -7.81 14.85
CA ILE A 172 -12.31 -8.36 15.10
C ILE A 172 -12.23 -9.89 15.19
N ILE A 173 -11.69 -10.55 14.18
CA ILE A 173 -11.58 -12.02 14.13
C ILE A 173 -10.71 -12.52 15.28
N GLY A 174 -9.60 -11.86 15.58
CA GLY A 174 -8.70 -12.23 16.67
C GLY A 174 -9.33 -12.17 18.05
N THR A 175 -10.44 -11.42 18.23
CA THR A 175 -11.20 -11.43 19.49
C THR A 175 -12.12 -12.65 19.65
N LEU A 176 -12.38 -13.37 18.56
CA LEU A 176 -13.34 -14.47 18.45
C LEU A 176 -12.66 -15.84 18.33
N VAL A 177 -11.45 -15.88 17.76
CA VAL A 177 -10.74 -17.14 17.44
C VAL A 177 -9.41 -17.25 18.17
N THR A 178 -8.83 -18.45 18.20
CA THR A 178 -7.50 -18.68 18.77
C THR A 178 -6.40 -18.12 17.88
N TRP A 179 -5.22 -17.84 18.45
CA TRP A 179 -4.09 -17.25 17.72
C TRP A 179 -3.63 -18.08 16.51
N ARG A 180 -3.67 -19.42 16.61
CA ARG A 180 -3.34 -20.32 15.48
C ARG A 180 -4.37 -20.26 14.35
N VAL A 181 -5.66 -20.18 14.69
CA VAL A 181 -6.73 -20.04 13.68
C VAL A 181 -6.66 -18.66 13.04
N LEU A 182 -6.33 -17.61 13.80
CA LEU A 182 -6.08 -16.28 13.25
C LEU A 182 -4.90 -16.29 12.26
N ALA A 183 -3.83 -17.03 12.56
CA ALA A 183 -2.70 -17.21 11.66
C ALA A 183 -3.09 -17.96 10.36
N LEU A 184 -3.94 -18.98 10.45
CA LEU A 184 -4.52 -19.66 9.28
C LEU A 184 -5.35 -18.72 8.40
N ILE A 185 -6.16 -17.86 9.02
CA ILE A 185 -6.94 -16.84 8.30
C ILE A 185 -6.01 -15.82 7.62
N GLY A 186 -4.88 -15.48 8.26
CA GLY A 186 -3.84 -14.62 7.68
C GLY A 186 -3.17 -15.19 6.42
N ILE A 187 -3.14 -16.51 6.25
CA ILE A 187 -2.63 -17.17 5.03
C ILE A 187 -3.56 -16.92 3.84
N ILE A 188 -4.87 -16.88 4.05
CA ILE A 188 -5.88 -16.79 2.99
C ILE A 188 -5.60 -15.64 2.01
N PRO A 189 -5.43 -14.37 2.44
CA PRO A 189 -5.13 -13.27 1.52
C PRO A 189 -3.76 -13.41 0.85
N CYS A 190 -2.76 -13.99 1.52
CA CYS A 190 -1.44 -14.25 0.93
C CYS A 190 -1.52 -15.30 -0.19
N ALA A 191 -2.27 -16.39 0.05
CA ALA A 191 -2.50 -17.44 -0.93
C ALA A 191 -3.36 -16.95 -2.09
N ALA A 192 -4.40 -16.15 -1.82
CA ALA A 192 -5.24 -15.53 -2.84
C ALA A 192 -4.42 -14.58 -3.73
N SER A 193 -3.55 -13.76 -3.14
CA SER A 193 -2.58 -12.95 -3.89
C SER A 193 -1.67 -13.85 -4.74
N PHE A 194 -1.02 -14.85 -4.14
CA PHE A 194 -0.10 -15.74 -4.84
C PHE A 194 -0.75 -16.46 -6.05
N LEU A 195 -1.94 -17.01 -5.88
CA LEU A 195 -2.69 -17.70 -6.93
C LEU A 195 -3.25 -16.72 -7.96
N GLY A 196 -3.79 -15.59 -7.51
CA GLY A 196 -4.33 -14.54 -8.38
C GLY A 196 -3.27 -13.96 -9.30
N LEU A 197 -2.01 -13.87 -8.84
CA LEU A 197 -0.90 -13.37 -9.63
C LEU A 197 -0.70 -14.19 -10.92
N PHE A 198 -1.04 -15.48 -10.98
CA PHE A 198 -0.91 -16.27 -12.21
C PHE A 198 -1.82 -15.78 -13.35
N PHE A 199 -3.00 -15.25 -13.03
CA PHE A 199 -4.02 -14.86 -14.01
C PHE A 199 -3.81 -13.43 -14.57
N ILE A 200 -3.10 -12.58 -13.84
CA ILE A 200 -2.90 -11.16 -14.18
C ILE A 200 -1.67 -10.96 -15.09
N PRO A 201 -1.70 -9.98 -16.01
CA PRO A 201 -0.52 -9.60 -16.79
C PRO A 201 0.54 -8.93 -15.91
N GLU A 202 1.79 -8.93 -16.38
CA GLU A 202 2.88 -8.13 -15.80
C GLU A 202 2.70 -6.65 -16.14
N SER A 203 3.38 -5.77 -15.40
CA SER A 203 3.36 -4.33 -15.66
C SER A 203 3.85 -3.99 -17.09
N PRO A 204 3.05 -3.27 -17.90
CA PRO A 204 3.45 -2.85 -19.25
C PRO A 204 4.72 -1.99 -19.22
N ARG A 205 4.87 -1.11 -18.23
CA ARG A 205 6.05 -0.24 -18.11
C ARG A 205 7.33 -1.02 -17.81
N TRP A 206 7.23 -2.09 -17.02
CA TRP A 206 8.37 -2.96 -16.78
C TRP A 206 8.73 -3.77 -18.04
N LEU A 207 7.73 -4.29 -18.76
CA LEU A 207 7.96 -5.04 -20.00
C LEU A 207 8.63 -4.18 -21.07
N ALA A 208 8.22 -2.93 -21.22
CA ALA A 208 8.87 -1.98 -22.11
C ALA A 208 10.31 -1.64 -21.65
N LYS A 209 10.55 -1.50 -20.34
CA LYS A 209 11.91 -1.26 -19.79
C LYS A 209 12.87 -2.44 -20.02
N VAL A 210 12.36 -3.66 -20.12
CA VAL A 210 13.17 -4.87 -20.38
C VAL A 210 13.32 -5.15 -21.88
N GLY A 211 12.65 -4.40 -22.75
CA GLY A 211 12.69 -4.58 -24.21
C GLY A 211 11.88 -5.77 -24.72
N ARG A 212 10.82 -6.18 -24.00
CA ARG A 212 9.94 -7.28 -24.41
C ARG A 212 8.69 -6.73 -25.11
N ASP A 213 8.87 -6.17 -26.30
CA ASP A 213 7.83 -5.40 -27.02
C ASP A 213 6.56 -6.20 -27.31
N THR A 214 6.70 -7.47 -27.68
CA THR A 214 5.55 -8.35 -27.97
C THR A 214 4.69 -8.61 -26.74
N GLU A 215 5.31 -8.79 -25.57
CA GLU A 215 4.61 -8.98 -24.31
C GLU A 215 4.07 -7.67 -23.75
N PHE A 216 4.78 -6.57 -23.98
CA PHE A 216 4.32 -5.23 -23.66
C PHE A 216 2.99 -4.92 -24.35
N GLU A 217 2.92 -5.09 -25.68
CA GLU A 217 1.67 -4.90 -26.43
C GLU A 217 0.57 -5.85 -25.96
N ALA A 218 0.91 -7.12 -25.74
CA ALA A 218 -0.05 -8.12 -25.26
C ALA A 218 -0.62 -7.77 -23.88
N ALA A 219 0.22 -7.30 -22.95
CA ALA A 219 -0.20 -6.87 -21.62
C ALA A 219 -1.06 -5.62 -21.67
N LEU A 220 -0.69 -4.63 -22.50
CA LEU A 220 -1.44 -3.38 -22.65
C LEU A 220 -2.81 -3.62 -23.29
N ARG A 221 -2.88 -4.44 -24.35
CA ARG A 221 -4.17 -4.88 -24.96
C ARG A 221 -5.01 -5.69 -23.98
N LYS A 222 -4.41 -6.54 -23.15
CA LYS A 222 -5.15 -7.32 -22.14
C LYS A 222 -5.72 -6.42 -21.04
N LEU A 223 -5.04 -5.33 -20.69
CA LEU A 223 -5.49 -4.36 -19.67
C LEU A 223 -6.56 -3.38 -20.20
N ARG A 224 -6.40 -2.86 -21.42
CA ARG A 224 -7.29 -1.85 -22.01
C ARG A 224 -8.47 -2.42 -22.79
N GLY A 225 -8.39 -3.69 -23.19
CA GLY A 225 -9.40 -4.37 -24.02
C GLY A 225 -8.86 -4.66 -25.42
N LYS A 226 -9.33 -5.76 -26.03
CA LYS A 226 -8.79 -6.26 -27.31
C LYS A 226 -9.02 -5.28 -28.48
N LYS A 227 -10.01 -4.39 -28.35
CA LYS A 227 -10.40 -3.42 -29.39
C LYS A 227 -10.01 -1.97 -29.06
N ALA A 228 -9.36 -1.73 -27.91
CA ALA A 228 -8.94 -0.40 -27.53
C ALA A 228 -7.71 0.01 -28.37
N ASP A 229 -7.71 1.24 -28.87
CA ASP A 229 -6.51 1.83 -29.46
C ASP A 229 -5.48 2.07 -28.34
N ILE A 230 -4.39 1.33 -28.39
CA ILE A 230 -3.29 1.40 -27.43
C ILE A 230 -2.09 2.17 -27.98
N SER A 231 -2.15 2.63 -29.24
CA SER A 231 -1.00 3.15 -29.98
C SER A 231 -0.40 4.40 -29.33
N GLU A 232 -1.26 5.32 -28.88
CA GLU A 232 -0.86 6.56 -28.20
C GLU A 232 -0.25 6.28 -26.81
N GLU A 233 -0.89 5.44 -25.99
CA GLU A 233 -0.37 5.08 -24.66
C GLU A 233 0.92 4.27 -24.76
N ALA A 234 1.04 3.41 -25.79
CA ALA A 234 2.25 2.64 -26.05
C ALA A 234 3.42 3.54 -26.42
N ALA A 235 3.20 4.49 -27.34
CA ALA A 235 4.20 5.47 -27.76
C ALA A 235 4.63 6.38 -26.59
N GLU A 236 3.69 6.87 -25.77
CA GLU A 236 4.02 7.65 -24.56
C GLU A 236 4.91 6.87 -23.58
N ILE A 237 4.62 5.58 -23.37
CA ILE A 237 5.40 4.73 -22.46
C ILE A 237 6.80 4.48 -23.03
N GLN A 238 6.92 4.22 -24.33
CA GLN A 238 8.20 4.00 -25.00
C GLN A 238 9.08 5.26 -24.99
N ASP A 239 8.53 6.43 -25.35
CA ASP A 239 9.25 7.71 -25.32
C ASP A 239 9.73 8.08 -23.90
N TYR A 240 8.89 7.81 -22.90
CA TYR A 240 9.26 8.01 -21.50
C TYR A 240 10.43 7.10 -21.06
N ILE A 241 10.45 5.84 -21.52
CA ILE A 241 11.49 4.87 -21.18
C ILE A 241 12.78 5.20 -21.92
N GLU A 242 12.72 5.56 -23.21
CA GLU A 242 13.89 5.99 -23.98
C GLU A 242 14.53 7.24 -23.36
N THR A 243 13.71 8.19 -22.92
CA THR A 243 14.18 9.36 -22.16
C THR A 243 14.87 8.96 -20.85
N LEU A 244 14.33 7.97 -20.14
CA LEU A 244 14.92 7.43 -18.90
C LEU A 244 16.25 6.69 -19.14
N GLU A 245 16.40 5.99 -20.25
CA GLU A 245 17.65 5.30 -20.61
C GLU A 245 18.76 6.27 -21.00
N ARG A 246 18.41 7.43 -21.59
CA ARG A 246 19.34 8.51 -21.87
C ARG A 246 19.83 9.22 -20.61
N LEU A 247 19.12 9.09 -19.48
CA LEU A 247 19.54 9.63 -18.20
C LEU A 247 20.50 8.66 -17.49
N PRO A 248 21.51 9.17 -16.76
CA PRO A 248 22.39 8.32 -15.97
C PRO A 248 21.59 7.51 -14.95
N LYS A 249 21.84 6.20 -14.88
CA LYS A 249 21.18 5.31 -13.92
C LYS A 249 21.40 5.85 -12.49
N ALA A 250 20.31 6.29 -11.86
CA ALA A 250 20.36 6.82 -10.51
C ALA A 250 20.90 5.77 -9.53
N LYS A 251 22.01 6.07 -8.87
CA LYS A 251 22.56 5.24 -7.80
C LYS A 251 21.95 5.69 -6.48
N MET A 252 21.88 4.79 -5.49
CA MET A 252 21.43 5.13 -4.13
C MET A 252 22.24 6.27 -3.51
N LEU A 253 23.50 6.44 -3.92
CA LEU A 253 24.37 7.53 -3.50
C LEU A 253 23.99 8.89 -4.12
N ASP A 254 23.31 8.90 -5.27
CA ASP A 254 22.87 10.14 -5.93
C ASP A 254 21.74 10.84 -5.15
N LEU A 255 21.01 10.09 -4.30
CA LEU A 255 20.02 10.63 -3.38
C LEU A 255 20.63 11.58 -2.34
N PHE A 256 21.92 11.43 -2.03
CA PHE A 256 22.66 12.30 -1.09
C PHE A 256 23.23 13.55 -1.75
N GLN A 257 23.05 13.74 -3.06
CA GLN A 257 23.46 14.97 -3.73
C GLN A 257 22.65 16.16 -3.20
N ARG A 258 23.31 17.33 -3.12
CA ARG A 258 22.74 18.59 -2.57
C ARG A 258 21.40 19.00 -3.20
N ARG A 259 21.16 18.56 -4.45
CA ARG A 259 19.91 18.76 -5.21
C ARG A 259 18.73 17.95 -4.66
N TYR A 260 18.95 16.71 -4.22
CA TYR A 260 17.90 15.78 -3.79
C TYR A 260 17.80 15.64 -2.28
N ILE A 261 18.88 15.93 -1.55
CA ILE A 261 18.96 15.71 -0.10
C ILE A 261 17.89 16.47 0.69
N ARG A 262 17.44 17.65 0.22
CA ARG A 262 16.33 18.38 0.85
C ARG A 262 15.02 17.59 0.78
N SER A 263 14.70 17.02 -0.38
CA SER A 263 13.50 16.20 -0.57
C SER A 263 13.61 14.89 0.22
N VAL A 264 14.79 14.27 0.25
CA VAL A 264 15.04 13.06 1.04
C VAL A 264 14.89 13.33 2.53
N LEU A 265 15.45 14.44 3.04
CA LEU A 265 15.38 14.80 4.45
C LEU A 265 13.94 15.15 4.86
N ILE A 266 13.16 15.81 4.00
CA ILE A 266 11.73 16.04 4.25
C ILE A 266 10.96 14.71 4.28
N ALA A 267 11.18 13.82 3.32
CA ALA A 267 10.50 12.53 3.27
C ALA A 267 10.86 11.64 4.47
N PHE A 268 12.15 11.53 4.78
CA PHE A 268 12.65 10.78 5.93
C PHE A 268 12.15 11.39 7.24
N GLY A 269 12.24 12.72 7.40
CA GLY A 269 11.75 13.42 8.58
C GLY A 269 10.25 13.19 8.78
N LEU A 270 9.44 13.26 7.73
CA LEU A 270 8.01 12.94 7.79
C LEU A 270 7.74 11.50 8.23
N MET A 271 8.50 10.53 7.73
CA MET A 271 8.37 9.12 8.14
C MET A 271 8.77 8.92 9.60
N VAL A 272 9.85 9.56 10.04
CA VAL A 272 10.30 9.52 11.45
C VAL A 272 9.24 10.13 12.37
N PHE A 273 8.68 11.30 12.04
CA PHE A 273 7.59 11.90 12.81
C PHE A 273 6.33 11.02 12.84
N GLN A 274 6.02 10.34 11.74
CA GLN A 274 4.90 9.39 11.69
C GLN A 274 5.13 8.21 12.66
N GLN A 275 6.35 7.68 12.74
CA GLN A 275 6.67 6.59 13.67
C GLN A 275 6.69 7.05 15.14
N PHE A 276 7.21 8.26 15.42
CA PHE A 276 7.17 8.85 16.77
C PHE A 276 5.75 9.15 17.26
N GLY A 277 4.78 9.31 16.35
CA GLY A 277 3.36 9.34 16.69
C GLY A 277 2.83 8.04 17.35
N GLY A 278 3.64 6.98 17.41
CA GLY A 278 3.34 5.78 18.20
C GLY A 278 2.28 4.88 17.58
N ILE A 279 1.90 5.09 16.32
CA ILE A 279 0.80 4.36 15.67
C ILE A 279 1.01 2.83 15.67
N ASN A 280 2.25 2.38 15.44
CA ASN A 280 2.59 0.95 15.47
C ASN A 280 2.59 0.39 16.91
N GLY A 281 2.98 1.19 17.90
CA GLY A 281 2.88 0.81 19.32
C GLY A 281 1.43 0.64 19.74
N ILE A 282 0.55 1.58 19.37
CA ILE A 282 -0.89 1.45 19.59
C ILE A 282 -1.41 0.20 18.87
N CYS A 283 -1.11 0.03 17.59
CA CYS A 283 -1.60 -1.11 16.80
C CYS A 283 -1.20 -2.48 17.37
N PHE A 284 0.03 -2.64 17.87
CA PHE A 284 0.49 -3.93 18.41
C PHE A 284 0.06 -4.21 19.84
N TYR A 285 -0.20 -3.17 20.64
CA TYR A 285 -0.51 -3.31 22.07
C TYR A 285 -1.91 -2.82 22.43
N THR A 286 -2.80 -2.62 21.45
CA THR A 286 -4.17 -2.11 21.67
C THR A 286 -4.90 -2.94 22.72
N SER A 287 -4.79 -4.28 22.66
CA SER A 287 -5.42 -5.18 23.62
C SER A 287 -4.96 -4.93 25.07
N SER A 288 -3.64 -4.86 25.28
CA SER A 288 -3.02 -4.59 26.57
C SER A 288 -3.33 -3.18 27.09
N ILE A 289 -3.45 -2.19 26.21
CA ILE A 289 -3.78 -0.81 26.60
C ILE A 289 -5.21 -0.75 27.17
N PHE A 290 -6.17 -1.39 26.51
CA PHE A 290 -7.56 -1.43 27.00
C PHE A 290 -7.69 -2.24 28.29
N GLU A 291 -6.94 -3.33 28.43
CA GLU A 291 -6.90 -4.14 29.66
C GLU A 291 -6.38 -3.32 30.85
N GLN A 292 -5.25 -2.62 30.68
CA GLN A 292 -4.70 -1.74 31.73
C GLN A 292 -5.62 -0.56 32.07
N ALA A 293 -6.41 -0.08 31.11
CA ALA A 293 -7.41 0.95 31.33
C ALA A 293 -8.69 0.44 32.05
N GLY A 294 -8.79 -0.86 32.32
CA GLY A 294 -9.98 -1.48 32.92
C GLY A 294 -11.19 -1.54 31.98
N PHE A 295 -10.98 -1.38 30.68
CA PHE A 295 -12.04 -1.43 29.67
C PHE A 295 -12.13 -2.82 29.02
N PRO A 296 -13.33 -3.32 28.66
CA PRO A 296 -13.45 -4.60 27.98
C PRO A 296 -12.65 -4.65 26.66
N THR A 297 -11.56 -5.41 26.66
CA THR A 297 -10.59 -5.50 25.56
C THR A 297 -11.23 -5.83 24.21
N ARG A 298 -12.22 -6.74 24.21
CA ARG A 298 -12.99 -7.11 23.00
C ARG A 298 -13.72 -5.91 22.40
N LEU A 299 -14.44 -5.13 23.22
CA LEU A 299 -15.18 -3.96 22.75
C LEU A 299 -14.22 -2.85 22.29
N GLY A 300 -13.14 -2.62 23.04
CA GLY A 300 -12.15 -1.60 22.70
C GLY A 300 -11.50 -1.85 21.34
N MET A 301 -11.09 -3.09 21.07
CA MET A 301 -10.52 -3.47 19.78
C MET A 301 -11.52 -3.34 18.61
N ILE A 302 -12.79 -3.72 18.80
CA ILE A 302 -13.83 -3.58 17.76
C ILE A 302 -14.09 -2.09 17.46
N ILE A 303 -14.22 -1.26 18.49
CA ILE A 303 -14.43 0.19 18.32
C ILE A 303 -13.26 0.81 17.57
N TYR A 304 -12.03 0.50 17.98
CA TYR A 304 -10.83 0.99 17.30
C TYR A 304 -10.78 0.54 15.84
N ALA A 305 -11.06 -0.73 15.56
CA ALA A 305 -11.08 -1.31 14.22
C ALA A 305 -12.09 -0.60 13.30
N VAL A 306 -13.31 -0.32 13.80
CA VAL A 306 -14.34 0.40 13.03
C VAL A 306 -13.94 1.85 12.79
N LEU A 307 -13.49 2.55 13.85
CA LEU A 307 -13.07 3.95 13.73
C LEU A 307 -11.92 4.14 12.75
N GLN A 308 -10.92 3.26 12.77
CA GLN A 308 -9.78 3.33 11.87
C GLN A 308 -10.20 3.24 10.39
N VAL A 309 -11.13 2.34 10.05
CA VAL A 309 -11.63 2.20 8.67
C VAL A 309 -12.43 3.42 8.24
N VAL A 310 -13.34 3.90 9.10
CA VAL A 310 -14.16 5.08 8.81
C VAL A 310 -13.29 6.32 8.60
N ILE A 311 -12.35 6.58 9.51
CA ILE A 311 -11.43 7.73 9.40
C ILE A 311 -10.57 7.63 8.14
N THR A 312 -10.06 6.44 7.81
CA THR A 312 -9.26 6.24 6.58
C THR A 312 -10.10 6.46 5.32
N ALA A 313 -11.33 5.95 5.29
CA ALA A 313 -12.25 6.11 4.17
C ALA A 313 -12.70 7.57 3.99
N LEU A 314 -12.82 8.34 5.06
CA LEU A 314 -13.12 9.78 5.00
C LEU A 314 -11.90 10.60 4.55
N ASN A 315 -10.69 10.23 4.98
CA ASN A 315 -9.46 10.92 4.60
C ASN A 315 -9.11 10.74 3.12
N ALA A 316 -9.42 9.56 2.56
CA ALA A 316 -9.21 9.19 1.17
C ALA A 316 -9.65 10.29 0.15
N PRO A 317 -10.94 10.67 0.07
CA PRO A 317 -11.41 11.71 -0.86
C PRO A 317 -10.94 13.12 -0.50
N ILE A 318 -10.64 13.38 0.78
CA ILE A 318 -10.17 14.70 1.24
C ILE A 318 -8.75 14.94 0.73
N VAL A 319 -7.88 13.93 0.75
CA VAL A 319 -6.50 14.04 0.23
C VAL A 319 -6.48 14.33 -1.26
N ASP A 320 -7.37 13.70 -2.02
CA ASP A 320 -7.46 13.92 -3.47
C ASP A 320 -7.99 15.32 -3.84
N ARG A 321 -8.84 15.93 -2.99
CA ARG A 321 -9.39 17.28 -3.23
C ARG A 321 -8.57 18.43 -2.64
N ALA A 322 -8.00 18.26 -1.45
CA ALA A 322 -7.29 19.32 -0.74
C ALA A 322 -5.79 19.39 -1.09
N GLY A 323 -5.26 18.38 -1.78
CA GLY A 323 -3.83 18.22 -2.00
C GLY A 323 -3.08 17.74 -0.76
N ARG A 324 -1.83 17.28 -0.94
CA ARG A 324 -1.05 16.62 0.13
C ARG A 324 -0.49 17.58 1.20
N LYS A 325 -0.28 18.86 0.88
CA LYS A 325 0.34 19.85 1.78
C LYS A 325 -0.55 20.28 2.97
N PRO A 326 -1.85 20.58 2.78
CA PRO A 326 -2.71 21.01 3.91
C PRO A 326 -2.93 19.91 4.96
N LEU A 327 -3.04 18.64 4.53
CA LEU A 327 -3.25 17.52 5.45
C LEU A 327 -2.04 17.29 6.39
N LEU A 328 -0.82 17.48 5.87
CA LEU A 328 0.41 17.38 6.66
C LEU A 328 0.53 18.51 7.69
N LEU A 329 0.01 19.70 7.38
CA LEU A 329 -0.04 20.83 8.32
C LEU A 329 -1.09 20.61 9.41
N VAL A 330 -2.25 20.03 9.08
CA VAL A 330 -3.28 19.68 10.06
C VAL A 330 -2.78 18.61 11.04
N ASN A 331 -2.08 17.58 10.56
CA ASN A 331 -1.47 16.57 11.43
C ASN A 331 -0.40 17.14 12.37
N LYS A 332 0.39 18.12 11.91
CA LYS A 332 1.33 18.84 12.78
C LYS A 332 0.59 19.62 13.87
N MET A 333 -0.49 20.32 13.53
CA MET A 333 -1.27 21.09 14.50
C MET A 333 -1.95 20.22 15.56
N SER A 334 -2.42 19.02 15.20
CA SER A 334 -3.02 18.09 16.16
C SER A 334 -1.98 17.45 17.08
N LEU A 335 -0.82 17.04 16.55
CA LEU A 335 0.31 16.56 17.37
C LEU A 335 0.85 17.65 18.30
N GLU A 336 0.97 18.88 17.81
CA GLU A 336 1.43 20.03 18.61
C GLU A 336 0.44 20.33 19.75
N LYS A 337 -0.87 20.32 19.49
CA LYS A 337 -1.91 20.47 20.53
C LYS A 337 -1.89 19.35 21.57
N ILE A 338 -1.62 18.11 21.15
CA ILE A 338 -1.50 16.97 22.07
C ILE A 338 -0.24 17.08 22.93
N LEU A 339 0.88 17.54 22.35
CA LEU A 339 2.16 17.70 23.05
C LEU A 339 2.22 18.94 23.96
N THR A 340 1.54 20.04 23.62
CA THR A 340 1.55 21.28 24.42
C THR A 340 0.39 21.40 25.40
N GLY A 341 -0.60 20.51 25.38
CA GLY A 341 -1.67 20.46 26.38
C GLY A 341 -2.52 21.72 26.51
N ASN A 342 -2.48 22.69 25.58
CA ASN A 342 -3.18 23.97 25.72
C ASN A 342 -3.75 24.54 24.41
N LYS A 343 -4.86 25.29 24.54
CA LYS A 343 -5.65 25.88 23.43
C LYS A 343 -4.86 26.97 22.68
N LEU A 344 -4.46 26.72 21.44
CA LEU A 344 -3.88 27.74 20.55
C LEU A 344 -4.93 28.79 20.14
N THR A 345 -4.63 30.05 20.41
CA THR A 345 -5.38 31.27 20.07
C THR A 345 -5.31 31.57 18.56
N PRO A 346 -6.36 32.20 17.98
CA PRO A 346 -6.56 32.31 16.52
C PRO A 346 -5.58 33.23 15.76
N ARG A 347 -4.62 33.89 16.43
CA ARG A 347 -3.70 34.86 15.79
C ARG A 347 -2.54 34.22 15.01
N SER A 348 -2.21 32.96 15.24
CA SER A 348 -1.16 32.23 14.51
C SER A 348 -1.63 31.67 13.16
N CYS A 349 -2.94 31.63 12.93
CA CYS A 349 -3.56 31.01 11.75
C CYS A 349 -3.40 31.87 10.47
N GLY A 350 -3.39 33.20 10.61
CA GLY A 350 -3.35 34.12 9.47
C GLY A 350 -1.99 34.28 8.80
N ARG A 351 -0.88 34.07 9.54
CA ARG A 351 0.47 34.34 9.02
C ARG A 351 1.08 33.18 8.21
N PHE A 352 0.56 31.96 8.34
CA PHE A 352 1.06 30.80 7.60
C PHE A 352 0.37 30.56 6.25
N LEU A 353 -0.82 31.13 6.03
CA LEU A 353 -1.52 31.04 4.74
C LEU A 353 -0.98 32.02 3.68
N GLN A 354 -0.18 33.01 4.05
CA GLN A 354 0.32 34.04 3.13
C GLN A 354 1.69 33.75 2.49
N GLN A 355 2.36 32.64 2.82
CA GLN A 355 3.66 32.28 2.23
C GLN A 355 3.70 30.89 1.57
N GLY A 356 2.53 30.31 1.23
CA GLY A 356 2.41 28.96 0.64
C GLY A 356 2.17 28.97 -0.86
#